data_AF-A0A959A0A3-F1
#
_entry.id   AF-A0A959A0A3-F1
#
_cell.length_a   1.000
_cell.length_b   1.000
_cell.length_c   1.000
_cell.angle_alpha   90.00
_cell.angle_beta   90.00
_cell.angle_gamma   90.00
#
_symmetry.space_group_name_H-M   'P 1'
#
loop_
_entity.id
_entity.type
_entity.pdbx_description
1 polymer ?
#
loop_
_entity_poly.entity_id
_entity_poly.type
_entity_poly.pdbx_seq_one_letter_code
_entity_poly.pdbx_strand_id
1 'polypeptide(L)'
;MAVLVLGWCIYFILHSVLAAGPVKEVFKKRWGKSFRYYRLGYVLFSATGVLLLLFLNSNIPGGYVMEREGLARYLSLLFAAFGVIVIKVAFREYGFSGFIGLAEERKSFSSQGILKSVRHPIYSGTILMMIGYWLFSPNIPTLVSVLCVFAYLPVGIYLEERKLIKQFGEEYIRYKRDVPALVPRLF
;
A
#
# COMPACT_ATOMS: atom_id res chain seq x y z
N MET A 1 -5.28 -15.62 -16.69
CA MET A 1 -5.02 -15.68 -15.23
C MET A 1 -3.53 -15.76 -14.88
N ALA A 2 -2.78 -16.75 -15.37
CA ALA A 2 -1.36 -16.92 -15.03
C ALA A 2 -0.51 -15.65 -15.26
N VAL A 3 -0.69 -14.96 -16.39
CA VAL A 3 0.02 -13.71 -16.71
C VAL A 3 -0.24 -12.60 -15.67
N LEU A 4 -1.49 -12.49 -15.17
CA LEU A 4 -1.84 -11.50 -14.15
C LEU A 4 -1.16 -11.81 -12.81
N VAL A 5 -1.16 -13.08 -12.39
CA VAL A 5 -0.49 -13.52 -11.16
C VAL A 5 1.01 -13.29 -11.25
N LEU A 6 1.63 -13.69 -12.37
CA LEU A 6 3.05 -13.44 -12.63
C LEU A 6 3.37 -11.94 -12.61
N GLY A 7 2.52 -11.11 -13.22
CA GLY A 7 2.64 -9.66 -13.20
C GLY A 7 2.63 -9.09 -11.77
N TRP A 8 1.68 -9.52 -10.93
CA TRP A 8 1.63 -9.14 -9.52
C TRP A 8 2.88 -9.61 -8.75
N CYS A 9 3.32 -10.86 -8.93
CA CYS A 9 4.52 -11.39 -8.29
C CYS A 9 5.77 -10.56 -8.65
N ILE A 10 5.98 -10.30 -9.96
CA ILE A 10 7.10 -9.48 -10.44
C ILE A 10 7.01 -8.08 -9.83
N TYR A 11 5.84 -7.46 -9.87
CA TYR A 11 5.63 -6.14 -9.28
C TYR A 11 5.96 -6.11 -7.79
N PHE A 12 5.45 -7.05 -6.99
CA PHE A 12 5.70 -7.10 -5.55
C PHE A 12 7.17 -7.33 -5.22
N ILE A 13 7.87 -8.18 -5.98
CA ILE A 13 9.31 -8.40 -5.84
C ILE A 13 10.06 -7.10 -6.13
N LEU A 14 9.83 -6.48 -7.29
CA LEU A 14 10.50 -5.25 -7.68
C LEU A 14 10.21 -4.11 -6.70
N HIS A 15 8.95 -3.95 -6.30
CA HIS A 15 8.52 -2.96 -5.31
C HIS A 15 9.23 -3.15 -3.98
N SER A 16 9.32 -4.39 -3.48
CA SER A 16 9.99 -4.71 -2.21
C SER A 16 11.50 -4.50 -2.28
N VAL A 17 12.13 -4.94 -3.38
CA VAL A 17 13.57 -4.81 -3.63
C VAL A 17 13.98 -3.35 -3.71
N LEU A 18 13.26 -2.53 -4.49
CA LEU A 18 13.54 -1.09 -4.58
C LEU A 18 13.25 -0.36 -3.26
N ALA A 19 12.30 -0.85 -2.45
CA ALA A 19 12.07 -0.29 -1.13
C ALA A 19 13.16 -0.68 -0.11
N ALA A 20 13.98 -1.70 -0.38
CA ALA A 20 14.92 -2.28 0.58
C ALA A 20 16.12 -1.37 0.85
N GLY A 21 16.56 -1.34 2.12
CA GLY A 21 17.71 -0.53 2.56
C GLY A 21 19.00 -0.78 1.76
N PRO A 22 19.43 -2.03 1.53
CA PRO A 22 20.65 -2.32 0.77
C PRO A 22 20.64 -1.73 -0.65
N VAL A 23 19.50 -1.82 -1.35
CA VAL A 23 19.35 -1.25 -2.70
C VAL A 23 19.42 0.27 -2.65
N LYS A 24 18.72 0.90 -1.70
CA LYS A 24 18.82 2.35 -1.48
C LYS A 24 20.26 2.81 -1.27
N GLU A 25 21.05 2.09 -0.47
CA GLU A 25 22.47 2.42 -0.24
C GLU A 25 23.33 2.31 -1.50
N VAL A 26 23.07 1.32 -2.36
CA VAL A 26 23.75 1.21 -3.68
C VAL A 26 23.43 2.42 -4.55
N PHE A 27 22.16 2.81 -4.64
CA PHE A 27 21.75 4.00 -5.41
C PHE A 27 22.31 5.29 -4.80
N LYS A 28 22.32 5.41 -3.48
CA LYS A 28 22.86 6.56 -2.75
C LYS A 28 24.35 6.75 -3.06
N LYS A 29 25.13 5.66 -3.04
CA LYS A 29 26.56 5.68 -3.41
C LYS A 29 26.77 6.07 -4.87
N ARG A 30 25.93 5.55 -5.79
CA ARG A 30 26.08 5.80 -7.23
C ARG A 30 25.63 7.19 -7.66
N TRP A 31 24.57 7.74 -7.06
CA TRP A 31 23.92 8.97 -7.53
C TRP A 31 24.24 10.21 -6.68
N GLY A 32 24.86 10.05 -5.51
CA GLY A 32 25.29 11.17 -4.67
C GLY A 32 24.14 12.15 -4.38
N LYS A 33 24.34 13.43 -4.76
CA LYS A 33 23.34 14.51 -4.55
C LYS A 33 22.01 14.28 -5.29
N SER A 34 22.00 13.51 -6.37
CA SER A 34 20.77 13.20 -7.12
C SER A 34 19.90 12.14 -6.44
N PHE A 35 20.41 11.47 -5.39
CA PHE A 35 19.64 10.48 -4.63
C PHE A 35 18.35 11.04 -4.01
N ARG A 36 18.25 12.36 -3.80
CA ARG A 36 17.00 13.02 -3.37
C ARG A 36 15.79 12.69 -4.26
N TYR A 37 16.00 12.43 -5.55
CA TYR A 37 14.91 12.09 -6.49
C TYR A 37 14.55 10.60 -6.50
N TYR A 38 15.32 9.75 -5.81
CA TYR A 38 15.09 8.31 -5.79
C TYR A 38 13.70 7.95 -5.27
N ARG A 39 13.24 8.62 -4.20
CA ARG A 39 11.93 8.35 -3.59
C ARG A 39 10.79 8.70 -4.55
N LEU A 40 10.89 9.83 -5.24
CA LEU A 40 9.90 10.23 -6.25
C LEU A 40 9.86 9.22 -7.40
N GLY A 41 11.01 8.83 -7.93
CA GLY A 41 11.10 7.81 -8.99
C GLY A 41 10.51 6.47 -8.56
N TYR A 42 10.77 6.04 -7.32
CA TYR A 42 10.18 4.84 -6.73
C TYR A 42 8.65 4.93 -6.61
N VAL A 43 8.10 6.06 -6.16
CA VAL A 43 6.64 6.26 -6.07
C VAL A 43 6.01 6.23 -7.47
N LEU A 44 6.61 6.90 -8.46
CA LEU A 44 6.12 6.89 -9.84
C LEU A 44 6.14 5.47 -10.43
N PHE A 45 7.26 4.75 -10.29
CA PHE A 45 7.36 3.35 -10.69
C PHE A 45 6.26 2.49 -10.05
N SER A 46 6.05 2.67 -8.75
CA SER A 46 5.07 1.89 -7.99
C SER A 46 3.64 2.18 -8.44
N ALA A 47 3.30 3.45 -8.66
CA ALA A 47 1.99 3.87 -9.13
C ALA A 47 1.71 3.41 -10.56
N THR A 48 2.65 3.64 -11.48
CA THR A 48 2.54 3.19 -12.87
C THR A 48 2.44 1.67 -12.95
N GLY A 49 3.23 0.93 -12.15
CA GLY A 49 3.16 -0.53 -12.10
C GLY A 49 1.78 -1.06 -11.71
N VAL A 50 1.14 -0.45 -10.70
CA VAL A 50 -0.24 -0.81 -10.32
C VAL A 50 -1.20 -0.49 -11.46
N LEU A 51 -1.11 0.69 -12.07
CA LEU A 51 -2.00 1.07 -13.19
C LEU A 51 -1.87 0.12 -14.38
N LEU A 52 -0.65 -0.31 -14.72
CA LEU A 52 -0.40 -1.30 -15.76
C LEU A 52 -1.01 -2.66 -15.41
N LEU A 53 -0.96 -3.09 -14.15
CA LEU A 53 -1.59 -4.33 -13.71
C LEU A 53 -3.12 -4.26 -13.71
N LEU A 54 -3.69 -3.11 -13.35
CA LEU A 54 -5.14 -2.87 -13.46
C LEU A 54 -5.58 -2.83 -14.93
N PHE A 55 -4.78 -2.24 -15.81
CA PHE A 55 -5.01 -2.29 -17.25
C PHE A 55 -4.91 -3.72 -17.80
N LEU A 56 -3.88 -4.47 -17.41
CA LEU A 56 -3.76 -5.89 -17.77
C LEU A 56 -4.98 -6.68 -17.29
N ASN A 57 -5.43 -6.43 -16.06
CA ASN A 57 -6.63 -7.04 -15.49
C ASN A 57 -7.87 -6.76 -16.34
N SER A 58 -8.10 -5.51 -16.75
CA SER A 58 -9.28 -5.15 -17.57
C SER A 58 -9.28 -5.76 -18.96
N ASN A 59 -8.12 -6.17 -19.48
CA ASN A 59 -7.98 -6.83 -20.78
C ASN A 59 -8.13 -8.36 -20.72
N ILE A 60 -8.17 -8.95 -19.52
CA ILE A 60 -8.38 -10.40 -19.37
C ILE A 60 -9.89 -10.66 -19.30
N PRO A 61 -10.47 -11.42 -20.26
CA PRO A 61 -11.87 -11.79 -20.20
C PRO A 61 -12.15 -12.62 -18.95
N GLY A 62 -13.24 -12.30 -18.26
CA GLY A 62 -13.69 -13.05 -17.10
C GLY A 62 -15.19 -12.90 -16.93
N GLY A 63 -15.89 -14.01 -16.72
CA GLY A 63 -17.29 -14.00 -16.35
C GLY A 63 -17.49 -13.26 -15.03
N TYR A 64 -18.59 -12.51 -14.94
CA TYR A 64 -19.03 -11.92 -13.68
C TYR A 64 -19.59 -13.01 -12.78
N VAL A 65 -19.20 -12.97 -11.50
CA VAL A 65 -19.63 -13.89 -10.45
C VAL A 65 -20.87 -13.35 -9.73
N MET A 66 -21.10 -12.03 -9.82
CA MET A 66 -22.26 -11.34 -9.25
C MET A 66 -22.75 -10.25 -10.20
N GLU A 67 -23.98 -9.78 -9.98
CA GLU A 67 -24.50 -8.62 -10.69
C GLU A 67 -23.67 -7.36 -10.38
N ARG A 68 -23.44 -6.53 -11.41
CA ARG A 68 -22.65 -5.31 -11.29
C ARG A 68 -23.45 -4.14 -10.71
N GLU A 69 -24.76 -4.20 -10.88
CA GLU A 69 -25.69 -3.14 -10.48
C GLU A 69 -26.29 -3.41 -9.09
N GLY A 70 -27.06 -2.45 -8.57
CA GLY A 70 -27.73 -2.58 -7.28
C GLY A 70 -26.77 -2.50 -6.10
N LEU A 71 -26.93 -3.39 -5.12
CA LEU A 71 -26.22 -3.32 -3.84
C LEU A 71 -24.69 -3.37 -4.00
N ALA A 72 -24.17 -4.21 -4.90
CA ALA A 72 -22.74 -4.33 -5.16
C ALA A 72 -22.14 -2.99 -5.61
N ARG A 73 -22.87 -2.23 -6.46
CA ARG A 73 -22.46 -0.90 -6.91
C ARG A 73 -22.35 0.08 -5.75
N TYR A 74 -23.37 0.18 -4.90
CA TYR A 74 -23.35 1.10 -3.76
C TYR A 74 -22.27 0.75 -2.74
N LEU A 75 -22.11 -0.55 -2.43
CA LEU A 75 -21.05 -1.02 -1.55
C LEU A 75 -19.67 -0.73 -2.14
N SER A 76 -19.48 -0.91 -3.46
CA SER A 76 -18.21 -0.59 -4.12
C SER A 76 -17.80 0.87 -3.91
N LEU A 77 -18.76 1.80 -4.07
CA LEU A 77 -18.55 3.22 -3.88
C LEU A 77 -18.28 3.56 -2.41
N LEU A 78 -19.01 2.93 -1.49
CA LEU A 78 -18.81 3.10 -0.05
C LEU A 78 -17.39 2.68 0.36
N PHE A 79 -16.96 1.47 -0.02
CA PHE A 79 -15.63 0.95 0.30
C PHE A 79 -14.51 1.78 -0.34
N ALA A 80 -14.67 2.19 -1.60
CA ALA A 80 -13.71 3.04 -2.28
C ALA A 80 -13.60 4.43 -1.61
N ALA A 81 -14.74 5.07 -1.32
CA ALA A 81 -14.77 6.37 -0.65
C ALA A 81 -14.14 6.30 0.75
N PHE A 82 -14.50 5.29 1.54
CA PHE A 82 -13.94 5.11 2.87
C PHE A 82 -12.44 4.81 2.83
N GLY A 83 -11.98 3.98 1.89
CA GLY A 83 -10.56 3.72 1.67
C GLY A 83 -9.77 4.99 1.32
N VAL A 84 -10.30 5.82 0.43
CA VAL A 84 -9.71 7.13 0.08
C VAL A 84 -9.66 8.06 1.29
N ILE A 85 -10.73 8.12 2.09
CA ILE A 85 -10.77 8.93 3.31
C ILE A 85 -9.68 8.48 4.29
N VAL A 86 -9.56 7.17 4.56
CA VAL A 86 -8.54 6.62 5.46
C VAL A 86 -7.13 6.97 4.97
N ILE A 87 -6.85 6.81 3.67
CA ILE A 87 -5.55 7.16 3.08
C ILE A 87 -5.29 8.67 3.20
N LYS A 88 -6.30 9.51 2.92
CA LYS A 88 -6.17 10.97 3.04
C LYS A 88 -5.88 11.39 4.47
N VAL A 89 -6.54 10.79 5.45
CA VAL A 89 -6.29 11.04 6.89
C VAL A 89 -4.88 10.57 7.26
N ALA A 90 -4.43 9.41 6.77
CA ALA A 90 -3.06 8.95 6.97
C ALA A 90 -2.02 9.94 6.42
N PHE A 91 -2.28 10.53 5.24
CA PHE A 91 -1.38 11.53 4.65
C PHE A 91 -1.31 12.84 5.43
N ARG A 92 -2.30 13.17 6.27
CA ARG A 92 -2.18 14.30 7.21
C ARG A 92 -1.09 14.04 8.24
N GLU A 93 -0.96 12.80 8.69
CA GLU A 93 0.05 12.40 9.67
C GLU A 93 1.41 12.14 9.05
N TYR A 94 1.50 11.52 7.87
CA TYR A 94 2.79 11.26 7.21
C TYR A 94 3.35 12.49 6.47
N GLY A 95 2.48 13.32 5.90
CA GLY A 95 2.83 14.42 5.02
C GLY A 95 3.11 13.95 3.59
N PHE A 96 2.37 14.50 2.62
CA PHE A 96 2.51 14.11 1.21
C PHE A 96 3.93 14.37 0.66
N SER A 97 4.52 15.53 0.95
CA SER A 97 5.88 15.87 0.52
C SER A 97 6.93 14.92 1.08
N GLY A 98 6.76 14.45 2.31
CA GLY A 98 7.63 13.43 2.92
C GLY A 98 7.46 12.06 2.24
N PHE A 99 6.23 11.69 1.89
CA PHE A 99 5.95 10.44 1.20
C PHE A 99 6.67 10.31 -0.15
N ILE A 100 6.64 11.38 -0.96
CA ILE A 100 7.34 11.45 -2.25
C ILE A 100 8.83 11.80 -2.12
N GLY A 101 9.31 12.08 -0.90
CA GLY A 101 10.73 12.37 -0.60
C GLY A 101 11.20 13.76 -1.03
N LEU A 102 10.29 14.73 -1.15
CA LEU A 102 10.63 16.14 -1.34
C LEU A 102 10.85 16.88 -0.01
N ALA A 103 10.44 16.29 1.11
CA ALA A 103 10.78 16.76 2.45
C ALA A 103 11.77 15.80 3.14
N GLU A 104 12.53 16.30 4.12
CA GLU A 104 13.43 15.47 4.92
C GLU A 104 12.66 14.35 5.64
N GLU A 105 13.32 13.19 5.78
CA GLU A 105 12.78 12.09 6.59
C GLU A 105 12.65 12.55 8.05
N ARG A 106 11.56 12.15 8.70
CA ARG A 106 11.35 12.47 10.12
C ARG A 106 12.43 11.82 10.97
N LYS A 107 13.01 12.63 11.85
CA LYS A 107 14.00 12.19 12.83
C LYS A 107 13.35 11.61 14.09
N SER A 108 12.12 11.99 14.40
CA SER A 108 11.36 11.50 15.54
C SER A 108 10.17 10.63 15.13
N PHE A 109 9.84 9.65 15.97
CA PHE A 109 8.65 8.84 15.83
C PHE A 109 7.40 9.67 16.18
N SER A 110 6.28 9.39 15.52
CA SER A 110 4.99 10.00 15.82
C SER A 110 3.89 8.94 15.77
N SER A 111 3.10 8.88 16.83
CA SER A 111 1.89 8.07 16.95
C SER A 111 0.67 8.96 17.17
N GLN A 112 0.52 10.04 16.40
CA GLN A 112 -0.59 10.99 16.50
C GLN A 112 -1.71 10.70 15.48
N GLY A 113 -2.88 11.32 15.69
CA GLY A 113 -4.03 11.18 14.82
C GLY A 113 -4.45 9.72 14.61
N ILE A 114 -4.64 9.33 13.35
CA ILE A 114 -5.05 7.96 12.97
C ILE A 114 -4.05 6.89 13.37
N LEU A 115 -2.77 7.26 13.57
CA LEU A 115 -1.72 6.34 14.02
C LEU A 115 -1.94 5.90 15.48
N LYS A 116 -2.77 6.60 16.28
CA LYS A 116 -3.16 6.09 17.61
C LYS A 116 -4.03 4.84 17.54
N SER A 117 -4.79 4.69 16.45
CA SER A 117 -5.80 3.65 16.33
C SER A 117 -5.32 2.46 15.51
N VAL A 118 -4.51 2.70 14.48
CA VAL A 118 -3.95 1.65 13.61
C VAL A 118 -2.54 2.01 13.15
N ARG A 119 -1.65 1.02 13.07
CA ARG A 119 -0.24 1.27 12.69
C ARG A 119 -0.04 1.54 11.21
N HIS A 120 -0.91 0.96 10.39
CA HIS A 120 -0.75 0.86 8.93
C HIS A 120 -1.99 1.38 8.19
N PRO A 121 -2.44 2.64 8.42
CA PRO A 121 -3.70 3.14 7.88
C PRO A 121 -3.75 3.18 6.34
N ILE A 122 -2.61 3.41 5.65
CA ILE A 122 -2.58 3.35 4.18
C ILE A 122 -2.92 1.94 3.68
N TYR A 123 -2.42 0.90 4.36
CA TYR A 123 -2.76 -0.48 4.04
C TYR A 123 -4.21 -0.79 4.37
N SER A 124 -4.74 -0.31 5.50
CA SER A 124 -6.18 -0.42 5.82
C SER A 124 -7.05 0.21 4.71
N GLY A 125 -6.68 1.41 4.24
CA GLY A 125 -7.34 2.05 3.12
C GLY A 125 -7.19 1.28 1.80
N THR A 126 -6.03 0.67 1.57
CA THR A 126 -5.79 -0.18 0.39
C THR A 126 -6.67 -1.43 0.41
N ILE A 127 -6.83 -2.08 1.57
CA ILE A 127 -7.76 -3.21 1.74
C ILE A 127 -9.18 -2.78 1.36
N LEU A 128 -9.65 -1.65 1.89
CA LEU A 128 -10.98 -1.10 1.58
C LEU A 128 -11.13 -0.81 0.08
N MET A 129 -10.13 -0.18 -0.54
CA MET A 129 -10.15 0.10 -1.98
C MET A 129 -10.15 -1.18 -2.82
N MET A 130 -9.43 -2.22 -2.41
CA MET A 130 -9.42 -3.51 -3.13
C MET A 130 -10.75 -4.25 -3.00
N ILE A 131 -11.40 -4.21 -1.83
CA ILE A 131 -12.77 -4.73 -1.66
C ILE A 131 -13.72 -3.97 -2.58
N GLY A 132 -13.66 -2.63 -2.57
CA GLY A 132 -14.46 -1.79 -3.46
C GLY A 132 -14.21 -2.09 -4.94
N TYR A 133 -12.96 -2.30 -5.34
CA TYR A 133 -12.59 -2.64 -6.70
C TYR A 133 -13.21 -3.97 -7.16
N TRP A 134 -13.18 -5.01 -6.32
CA TRP A 134 -13.85 -6.27 -6.63
C TRP A 134 -15.36 -6.13 -6.72
N LEU A 135 -16.00 -5.40 -5.81
CA LEU A 135 -17.45 -5.17 -5.87
C LEU A 135 -17.86 -4.33 -7.11
N PHE A 136 -16.99 -3.43 -7.58
CA PHE A 136 -17.23 -2.63 -8.79
C PHE A 136 -17.18 -3.48 -10.07
N SER A 137 -16.28 -4.47 -10.09
CA SER A 137 -16.10 -5.40 -11.21
C SER A 137 -15.98 -6.83 -10.69
N PRO A 138 -17.10 -7.46 -10.29
CA PRO A 138 -17.12 -8.74 -9.56
C PRO A 138 -16.88 -9.91 -10.51
N ASN A 139 -15.69 -9.95 -11.10
CA ASN A 139 -15.24 -10.99 -12.01
C ASN A 139 -13.99 -11.71 -11.47
N ILE A 140 -13.66 -12.84 -12.08
CA ILE A 140 -12.53 -13.68 -11.67
C ILE A 140 -11.18 -12.94 -11.75
N PRO A 141 -10.84 -12.19 -12.83
CA PRO A 141 -9.59 -11.43 -12.87
C PRO A 141 -9.44 -10.47 -11.69
N THR A 142 -10.47 -9.67 -11.39
CA THR A 142 -10.43 -8.72 -10.27
C THR A 142 -10.26 -9.43 -8.94
N LEU A 143 -10.97 -10.54 -8.72
CA LEU A 143 -10.83 -11.36 -7.51
C LEU A 143 -9.38 -11.85 -7.35
N VAL A 144 -8.76 -12.34 -8.42
CA VAL A 144 -7.35 -12.78 -8.43
C VAL A 144 -6.42 -11.63 -8.05
N SER A 145 -6.61 -10.43 -8.61
CA SER A 145 -5.82 -9.25 -8.23
C SER A 145 -5.95 -8.91 -6.74
N VAL A 146 -7.17 -8.92 -6.20
CA VAL A 146 -7.42 -8.66 -4.78
C VAL A 146 -6.72 -9.69 -3.89
N LEU A 147 -6.82 -10.98 -4.23
CA LEU A 147 -6.16 -12.05 -3.50
C LEU A 147 -4.62 -11.92 -3.55
N CYS A 148 -4.05 -11.56 -4.70
CA CYS A 148 -2.62 -11.29 -4.83
C CYS A 148 -2.17 -10.16 -3.89
N VAL A 149 -2.90 -9.04 -3.87
CA VAL A 149 -2.61 -7.92 -2.96
C VAL A 149 -2.72 -8.37 -1.51
N PHE A 150 -3.80 -9.07 -1.14
CA PHE A 150 -4.03 -9.53 0.23
C PHE A 150 -2.96 -10.51 0.70
N ALA A 151 -2.50 -11.40 -0.17
CA ALA A 151 -1.39 -12.31 0.12
C ALA A 151 -0.05 -11.57 0.33
N TYR A 152 0.16 -10.46 -0.36
CA TYR A 152 1.38 -9.65 -0.23
C TYR A 152 1.37 -8.71 0.99
N LEU A 153 0.20 -8.25 1.44
CA LEU A 153 0.06 -7.28 2.54
C LEU A 153 0.85 -7.66 3.81
N PRO A 154 0.79 -8.90 4.33
CA PRO A 154 1.58 -9.31 5.49
C PRO A 154 3.10 -9.17 5.28
N VAL A 155 3.58 -9.44 4.06
CA VAL A 155 4.99 -9.30 3.70
C VAL A 155 5.38 -7.83 3.68
N GLY A 156 4.57 -6.97 3.05
CA GLY A 156 4.79 -5.53 3.03
C GLY A 156 4.85 -4.92 4.44
N ILE A 157 3.87 -5.26 5.28
CA ILE A 157 3.82 -4.86 6.68
C ILE A 157 5.07 -5.33 7.42
N TYR A 158 5.44 -6.60 7.33
CA TYR A 158 6.63 -7.12 8.01
C TYR A 158 7.92 -6.38 7.60
N LEU A 159 8.12 -6.15 6.31
CA LEU A 159 9.30 -5.44 5.80
C LEU A 159 9.33 -3.97 6.25
N GLU A 160 8.17 -3.32 6.31
CA GLU A 160 8.05 -1.95 6.80
C GLU A 160 8.31 -1.85 8.30
N GLU A 161 7.69 -2.71 9.10
CA GLU A 161 7.89 -2.73 10.54
C GLU A 161 9.35 -3.01 10.90
N ARG A 162 10.05 -3.88 10.16
CA ARG A 162 11.50 -4.08 10.34
C ARG A 162 12.32 -2.81 10.10
N LYS A 163 11.94 -2.00 9.12
CA LYS A 163 12.61 -0.71 8.85
C LYS A 163 12.31 0.29 9.98
N LEU A 164 11.07 0.35 10.43
CA LEU A 164 10.65 1.24 11.53
C LEU A 164 11.33 0.86 12.85
N ILE A 165 11.47 -0.43 13.16
CA ILE A 165 12.25 -0.91 14.32
C ILE A 165 13.72 -0.50 14.19
N LYS A 166 14.33 -0.66 13.00
CA LYS A 166 15.71 -0.23 12.78
C LYS A 166 15.90 1.28 12.94
N GLN A 167 14.89 2.08 12.59
CA GLN A 167 14.95 3.54 12.63
C GLN A 167 14.62 4.12 14.01
N PHE A 168 13.61 3.58 14.70
CA PHE A 168 13.04 4.15 15.93
C PHE A 168 13.22 3.27 17.17
N GLY A 169 13.74 2.04 17.01
CA GLY A 169 14.09 1.15 18.11
C GLY A 169 12.91 0.83 19.04
N GLU A 170 13.18 0.92 20.35
CA GLU A 170 12.25 0.60 21.44
C GLU A 170 10.95 1.41 21.40
N GLU A 171 10.99 2.64 20.88
CA GLU A 171 9.80 3.48 20.79
C GLU A 171 8.74 2.85 19.88
N TYR A 172 9.17 2.35 18.71
CA TYR A 172 8.28 1.64 17.79
C TYR A 172 7.85 0.27 18.34
N ILE A 173 8.72 -0.43 19.06
CA ILE A 173 8.39 -1.73 19.65
C ILE A 173 7.26 -1.58 20.68
N ARG A 174 7.34 -0.57 21.56
CA ARG A 174 6.25 -0.26 22.51
C ARG A 174 4.96 0.08 21.80
N TYR A 175 5.01 0.99 20.83
CA TYR A 175 3.87 1.35 20.00
C TYR A 175 3.22 0.13 19.30
N LYS A 176 4.05 -0.78 18.77
CA LYS A 176 3.61 -1.99 18.09
C LYS A 176 2.80 -2.93 18.99
N ARG A 177 3.12 -2.99 20.28
CA ARG A 177 2.40 -3.81 21.26
C ARG A 177 0.99 -3.29 21.52
N ASP A 178 0.85 -1.96 21.56
CA ASP A 178 -0.36 -1.32 22.09
C ASP A 178 -1.37 -0.98 20.97
N VAL A 179 -0.89 -0.65 19.76
CA VAL A 179 -1.74 -0.26 18.62
C VAL A 179 -1.83 -1.39 17.59
N PRO A 180 -3.02 -1.82 17.12
CA PRO A 180 -3.16 -2.92 16.15
C PRO A 180 -2.67 -2.55 14.74
N ALA A 181 -2.32 -3.54 13.92
CA ALA A 181 -1.77 -3.31 12.57
C ALA A 181 -2.76 -2.59 11.64
N LEU A 182 -3.95 -3.15 11.44
CA LEU A 182 -4.84 -2.78 10.32
C LEU A 182 -6.25 -2.37 10.74
N VAL A 183 -6.83 -3.05 11.73
CA VAL A 183 -8.20 -2.81 12.19
C VAL A 183 -8.14 -2.24 13.61
N PRO A 184 -8.80 -1.09 13.88
CA PRO A 184 -8.80 -0.51 15.22
C PRO A 184 -9.50 -1.44 16.20
N ARG A 185 -9.07 -1.45 17.46
CA ARG A 185 -9.81 -2.12 18.52
C ARG A 185 -11.10 -1.33 18.75
N LEU A 186 -12.24 -1.98 18.58
CA LEU A 186 -13.50 -1.49 19.13
C LEU A 186 -13.38 -1.66 20.66
N PHE A 187 -13.76 -0.62 21.39
CA PHE A 187 -13.55 -0.39 22.83
C PHE A 187 -13.45 -1.64 23.72
#